data_AF-A0A5C3NHM3-F1
#
_entry.id   AF-A0A5C3NHM3-F1
#
_cell.length_a   1.000
_cell.length_b   1.000
_cell.length_c   1.000
_cell.angle_alpha   90.00
_cell.angle_beta   90.00
_cell.angle_gamma   90.00
#
_symmetry.space_group_name_H-M   'P 1'
#
loop_
_entity.id
_entity.type
_entity.pdbx_description
1 polymer ?
#
loop_
_entity_poly.entity_id
_entity_poly.type
_entity_poly.pdbx_seq_one_letter_code
_entity_poly.pdbx_strand_id
1 'polypeptide(L)'
;MGDFQLVEPRGWEYDLHSVYSAYMGHFQLHGIPWYERSWGVLFESFEEFLTFSWPVIVVTDAWTGRAHIVTRMTSIGAFQKMVKTRFGETLPSVDNILKVSPFEAGQRHMRTVSDPTSYKKIFSTLPAAVQAAYRVRVKSGEPKAIRELWERKDKTFLAIDFEWSERNTSSCLEWGYAAVRCGHLDAVGAWPPSPESNYRKGHYIVAEYVDKVVNKHQPTYPWQYAFGESQVIPKAKLPQIIQAIISSLASPSSESQSNTLVLVAHGAHGDLARLEEMKIKLPHNALIIDTSSFERELFNQGYRGPMIDMKTAQPRRQGSTLSLGNLLASLKVDVQCTLHNSGNDAMMCLFALQKLLDPEHTKVPSMRGRQTPALPHGYAPSPSPSVMVPTFSIQQPWMAYGTPVEVSQSRSEYRRSASSGFHYSGDSGRSSTSPRNPTFRDEDLKGGSLRVSSASARSRDSRRLSNLSDGMAPMKDRSTSRESLPRLGNMRISGE
;
A
#
# COMPACT_ATOMS: atom_id res chain seq x y z
N MET A 1 -23.21 -27.16 -5.20
CA MET A 1 -22.67 -26.31 -4.12
C MET A 1 -21.20 -26.69 -3.99
N GLY A 2 -20.27 -25.79 -4.34
CA GLY A 2 -18.84 -26.11 -4.26
C GLY A 2 -18.38 -26.17 -2.80
N ASP A 3 -17.57 -27.16 -2.44
CA ASP A 3 -17.02 -27.30 -1.10
C ASP A 3 -16.16 -26.07 -0.74
N PHE A 4 -16.66 -25.25 0.18
CA PHE A 4 -15.94 -24.11 0.73
C PHE A 4 -15.05 -24.57 1.88
N GLN A 5 -13.91 -25.17 1.56
CA GLN A 5 -12.92 -25.54 2.58
C GLN A 5 -11.92 -24.41 2.79
N LEU A 6 -11.84 -23.90 4.01
CA LEU A 6 -10.80 -22.97 4.47
C LEU A 6 -9.67 -23.75 5.13
N VAL A 7 -8.43 -23.39 4.81
CA VAL A 7 -7.23 -24.03 5.36
C VAL A 7 -6.20 -22.99 5.78
N GLU A 8 -5.40 -23.33 6.80
CA GLU A 8 -4.24 -22.51 7.18
C GLU A 8 -3.13 -22.62 6.10
N PRO A 9 -2.48 -21.51 5.71
CA PRO A 9 -1.41 -21.53 4.70
C PRO A 9 -0.17 -22.33 5.10
N ARG A 10 0.07 -22.49 6.40
CA ARG A 10 1.24 -23.22 6.91
C ARG A 10 1.24 -24.67 6.39
N GLY A 11 2.35 -25.11 5.80
CA GLY A 11 2.48 -26.44 5.18
C GLY A 11 2.03 -26.53 3.71
N TRP A 12 1.52 -25.44 3.13
CA TRP A 12 1.25 -25.29 1.70
C TRP A 12 2.38 -24.51 1.05
N GLU A 13 3.48 -25.22 0.76
CA GLU A 13 4.77 -24.59 0.48
C GLU A 13 5.32 -24.95 -0.90
N TYR A 14 4.67 -25.84 -1.65
CA TYR A 14 5.22 -26.37 -2.90
C TYR A 14 4.46 -25.81 -4.09
N ASP A 15 5.12 -25.00 -4.92
CA ASP A 15 4.51 -24.45 -6.13
C ASP A 15 4.12 -25.57 -7.09
N LEU A 16 2.83 -25.65 -7.46
CA LEU A 16 2.28 -26.77 -8.20
C LEU A 16 2.94 -26.93 -9.58
N HIS A 17 3.19 -25.83 -10.28
CA HIS A 17 3.83 -25.89 -11.60
C HIS A 17 5.30 -26.34 -11.46
N SER A 18 5.96 -25.92 -10.38
CA SER A 18 7.32 -26.36 -10.10
C SER A 18 7.42 -27.86 -9.83
N VAL A 19 6.40 -28.49 -9.21
CA VAL A 19 6.34 -29.95 -9.01
C VAL A 19 6.41 -30.67 -10.36
N TYR A 20 5.57 -30.26 -11.32
CA TYR A 20 5.59 -30.82 -12.67
C TYR A 20 6.96 -30.64 -13.33
N SER A 21 7.51 -29.42 -13.31
CA SER A 21 8.80 -29.14 -13.94
C SER A 21 9.96 -29.90 -13.28
N ALA A 22 9.90 -30.14 -11.97
CA ALA A 22 10.93 -30.89 -11.25
C ALA A 22 10.97 -32.36 -11.70
N TYR A 23 9.80 -33.00 -11.90
CA TYR A 23 9.74 -34.33 -12.48
C TYR A 23 10.28 -34.38 -13.92
N MET A 24 9.84 -33.46 -14.78
CA MET A 24 10.33 -33.41 -16.16
C MET A 24 11.84 -33.21 -16.23
N GLY A 25 12.38 -32.29 -15.43
CA GLY A 25 13.82 -32.06 -15.34
C GLY A 25 14.57 -33.28 -14.79
N HIS A 26 14.01 -33.98 -13.79
CA HIS A 26 14.61 -35.20 -13.25
C HIS A 26 14.66 -36.32 -14.30
N PHE A 27 13.61 -36.51 -15.10
CA PHE A 27 13.58 -37.51 -16.16
C PHE A 27 14.64 -37.23 -17.23
N GLN A 28 14.78 -35.95 -17.62
CA GLN A 28 15.80 -35.53 -18.58
C GLN A 28 17.21 -35.76 -18.05
N LEU A 29 17.47 -35.35 -16.80
CA LEU A 29 18.79 -35.46 -16.17
C LEU A 29 19.27 -36.91 -16.05
N HIS A 30 18.37 -37.84 -15.76
CA HIS A 30 18.69 -39.25 -15.53
C HIS A 30 18.41 -40.15 -16.73
N GLY A 31 18.04 -39.59 -17.89
CA GLY A 31 17.73 -40.35 -19.09
C GLY A 31 16.56 -41.34 -18.91
N ILE A 32 15.57 -40.99 -18.08
CA ILE A 32 14.42 -41.85 -17.82
C ILE A 32 13.46 -41.74 -19.02
N PRO A 33 13.18 -42.84 -19.76
CA PRO A 33 12.24 -42.84 -20.88
C PRO A 33 10.79 -42.84 -20.35
N TRP A 34 10.40 -41.74 -19.71
CA TRP A 34 9.09 -41.60 -19.05
C TRP A 34 7.93 -41.82 -20.01
N TYR A 35 8.10 -41.50 -21.30
CA TYR A 35 7.11 -41.68 -22.36
C TYR A 35 6.84 -43.15 -22.73
N GLU A 36 7.72 -44.08 -22.33
CA GLU A 36 7.48 -45.53 -22.47
C GLU A 36 6.85 -46.14 -21.21
N ARG A 37 6.73 -45.36 -20.13
CA ARG A 37 6.14 -45.82 -18.87
C ARG A 37 4.64 -45.72 -18.90
N SER A 38 3.97 -46.64 -18.20
CA SER A 38 2.50 -46.68 -18.17
C SER A 38 1.87 -45.42 -17.55
N TRP A 39 2.58 -44.76 -16.64
CA TRP A 39 2.20 -43.48 -16.04
C TRP A 39 2.65 -42.25 -16.85
N GLY A 40 3.40 -42.45 -17.94
CA GLY A 40 3.97 -41.38 -18.76
C GLY A 40 2.93 -40.39 -19.29
N VAL A 41 1.70 -40.86 -19.54
CA VAL A 41 0.55 -40.03 -19.95
C VAL A 41 0.32 -38.84 -19.03
N LEU A 42 0.57 -38.98 -17.71
CA LEU A 42 0.40 -37.90 -16.73
C LEU A 42 1.43 -36.76 -16.89
N PHE A 43 2.46 -36.96 -17.71
CA PHE A 43 3.56 -36.02 -17.91
C PHE A 43 3.66 -35.50 -19.35
N GLU A 44 2.81 -35.97 -20.27
CA GLU A 44 2.75 -35.50 -21.67
C GLU A 44 2.57 -33.98 -21.76
N SER A 45 1.80 -33.42 -20.82
CA SER A 45 1.68 -31.98 -20.64
C SER A 45 1.37 -31.63 -19.20
N PHE A 46 1.49 -30.34 -18.85
CA PHE A 46 0.99 -29.86 -17.57
C PHE A 46 -0.53 -30.06 -17.44
N GLU A 47 -1.26 -30.08 -18.55
CA GLU A 47 -2.71 -30.30 -18.55
C GLU A 47 -3.05 -31.72 -18.10
N GLU A 48 -2.34 -32.73 -18.62
CA GLU A 48 -2.49 -34.12 -18.19
C GLU A 48 -2.07 -34.33 -16.74
N PHE A 49 -1.03 -33.62 -16.28
CA PHE A 49 -0.59 -33.64 -14.89
C PHE A 49 -1.67 -33.15 -13.91
N LEU A 50 -2.52 -32.21 -14.34
CA LEU A 50 -3.61 -31.69 -13.51
C LEU A 50 -4.73 -32.71 -13.26
N THR A 51 -4.87 -33.75 -14.10
CA THR A 51 -5.94 -34.76 -13.97
C THR A 51 -5.95 -35.49 -12.63
N PHE A 52 -4.85 -35.45 -11.87
CA PHE A 52 -4.78 -35.92 -10.48
C PHE A 52 -5.74 -35.20 -9.52
N SER A 53 -6.31 -34.05 -9.91
CA SER A 53 -7.19 -33.25 -9.05
C SER A 53 -6.45 -32.69 -7.83
N TRP A 54 -5.48 -31.83 -8.10
CA TRP A 54 -4.59 -31.25 -7.08
C TRP A 54 -5.35 -30.34 -6.12
N PRO A 55 -5.28 -30.59 -4.80
CA PRO A 55 -5.71 -29.59 -3.83
C PRO A 55 -4.66 -28.47 -3.80
N VAL A 56 -5.12 -27.22 -3.90
CA VAL A 56 -4.28 -26.02 -3.98
C VAL A 56 -4.83 -24.86 -3.17
N ILE A 57 -3.95 -23.93 -2.79
CA ILE A 57 -4.28 -22.58 -2.36
C ILE A 57 -3.43 -21.55 -3.10
N VAL A 58 -3.83 -20.28 -3.05
CA VAL A 58 -3.01 -19.15 -3.51
C VAL A 58 -2.34 -18.49 -2.31
N VAL A 59 -1.02 -18.35 -2.37
CA VAL A 59 -0.21 -17.65 -1.37
C VAL A 59 0.73 -16.67 -2.05
N THR A 60 1.18 -15.68 -1.30
CA THR A 60 2.26 -14.77 -1.70
C THR A 60 3.52 -15.17 -0.96
N ASP A 61 4.64 -15.30 -1.66
CA ASP A 61 5.93 -15.58 -1.03
C ASP A 61 6.40 -14.38 -0.21
N ALA A 62 6.71 -14.61 1.06
CA ALA A 62 7.15 -13.57 1.99
C ALA A 62 8.48 -12.92 1.55
N TRP A 63 9.33 -13.64 0.84
CA TRP A 63 10.66 -13.17 0.44
C TRP A 63 10.64 -12.40 -0.89
N THR A 64 10.01 -13.00 -1.91
CA THR A 64 9.98 -12.43 -3.26
C THR A 64 8.79 -11.53 -3.51
N GLY A 65 7.72 -11.63 -2.71
CA GLY A 65 6.46 -10.93 -2.92
C GLY A 65 5.65 -11.44 -4.12
N ARG A 66 6.04 -12.56 -4.73
CA ARG A 66 5.34 -13.17 -5.88
C ARG A 66 4.24 -14.10 -5.38
N ALA A 67 3.12 -14.18 -6.10
CA ALA A 67 2.06 -15.11 -5.78
C ALA A 67 2.24 -16.45 -6.50
N HIS A 68 1.86 -17.53 -5.82
CA HIS A 68 2.03 -18.91 -6.23
C HIS A 68 0.74 -19.71 -6.01
N ILE A 69 0.50 -20.69 -6.88
CA ILE A 69 -0.51 -21.73 -6.67
C ILE A 69 0.23 -22.90 -6.02
N VAL A 70 0.01 -23.11 -4.73
CA VAL A 70 0.79 -24.06 -3.94
C VAL A 70 -0.04 -25.27 -3.54
N THR A 71 0.63 -26.41 -3.41
CA THR A 71 0.12 -27.63 -2.78
C THR A 71 1.01 -28.00 -1.58
N ARG A 72 0.68 -29.13 -0.93
CA ARG A 72 1.36 -29.64 0.25
C ARG A 72 2.12 -30.92 -0.07
N MET A 73 3.17 -31.22 0.70
CA MET A 73 3.97 -32.43 0.53
C MET A 73 3.12 -33.72 0.59
N THR A 74 2.11 -33.75 1.45
CA THR A 74 1.20 -34.92 1.55
C THR A 74 0.38 -35.14 0.28
N SER A 75 0.09 -34.10 -0.51
CA SER A 75 -0.58 -34.23 -1.80
C SER A 75 0.37 -34.77 -2.87
N ILE A 76 1.64 -34.36 -2.85
CA ILE A 76 2.69 -34.92 -3.71
C ILE A 76 2.88 -36.42 -3.40
N GLY A 77 2.92 -36.79 -2.11
CA GLY A 77 2.96 -38.20 -1.69
C GLY A 77 1.72 -38.98 -2.09
N ALA A 78 0.53 -38.36 -2.06
CA ALA A 78 -0.69 -38.97 -2.56
C ALA A 78 -0.66 -39.22 -4.07
N PHE A 79 -0.09 -38.30 -4.85
CA PHE A 79 0.14 -38.47 -6.28
C PHE A 79 1.08 -39.65 -6.57
N GLN A 80 2.21 -39.72 -5.88
CA GLN A 80 3.14 -40.85 -6.00
C GLN A 80 2.48 -42.19 -5.62
N LYS A 81 1.68 -42.21 -4.55
CA LYS A 81 0.92 -43.40 -4.14
C LYS A 81 -0.14 -43.80 -5.18
N MET A 82 -0.82 -42.83 -5.78
CA MET A 82 -1.76 -43.08 -6.88
C MET A 82 -1.05 -43.74 -8.05
N VAL A 83 0.13 -43.23 -8.45
CA VAL A 83 0.88 -43.85 -9.55
C VAL A 83 1.26 -45.30 -9.23
N LYS A 84 1.78 -45.54 -8.01
CA LYS A 84 2.12 -46.91 -7.56
C LYS A 84 0.93 -47.86 -7.57
N THR A 85 -0.23 -47.40 -7.12
CA THR A 85 -1.43 -48.25 -7.01
C THR A 85 -2.12 -48.49 -8.34
N ARG A 86 -2.18 -47.48 -9.20
CA ARG A 86 -2.89 -47.56 -10.50
C ARG A 86 -2.06 -48.21 -11.60
N PHE A 87 -0.75 -48.01 -11.59
CA PHE A 87 0.15 -48.45 -12.66
C PHE A 87 1.12 -49.55 -12.23
N GLY A 88 1.22 -49.86 -10.93
CA GLY A 88 2.18 -50.86 -10.43
C GLY A 88 3.64 -50.41 -10.45
N GLU A 89 3.92 -49.17 -10.84
CA GLU A 89 5.26 -48.58 -10.97
C GLU A 89 5.49 -47.46 -9.94
N THR A 90 6.73 -47.24 -9.52
CA THR A 90 7.08 -46.15 -8.60
C THR A 90 7.67 -44.96 -9.34
N LEU A 91 7.19 -43.76 -9.03
CA LEU A 91 7.86 -42.52 -9.43
C LEU A 91 9.11 -42.28 -8.56
N PRO A 92 10.18 -41.70 -9.14
CA PRO A 92 11.33 -41.27 -8.36
C PRO A 92 10.95 -40.15 -7.39
N SER A 93 11.70 -40.02 -6.30
CA SER A 93 11.68 -38.78 -5.51
C SER A 93 12.43 -37.72 -6.27
N VAL A 94 11.84 -36.52 -6.38
CA VAL A 94 12.45 -35.41 -7.11
C VAL A 94 12.80 -34.28 -6.16
N ASP A 95 14.03 -33.82 -6.29
CA ASP A 95 14.52 -32.62 -5.63
C ASP A 95 14.19 -31.39 -6.51
N ASN A 96 14.57 -30.19 -6.06
CA ASN A 96 14.41 -28.93 -6.81
C ASN A 96 12.96 -28.47 -7.07
N ILE A 97 12.00 -28.92 -6.27
CA ILE A 97 10.66 -28.31 -6.25
C ILE A 97 10.77 -26.92 -5.60
N LEU A 98 10.21 -25.89 -6.24
CA LEU A 98 10.22 -24.54 -5.69
C LEU A 98 9.41 -24.51 -4.39
N LYS A 99 10.11 -24.23 -3.30
CA LYS A 99 9.53 -24.05 -1.98
C LYS A 99 9.29 -22.57 -1.70
N VAL A 100 8.04 -22.24 -1.35
CA VAL A 100 7.55 -20.89 -1.07
C VAL A 100 7.32 -20.74 0.43
N SER A 101 7.58 -19.55 0.98
CA SER A 101 7.22 -19.21 2.36
C SER A 101 5.95 -18.35 2.36
N PRO A 102 4.78 -18.87 2.77
CA PRO A 102 3.54 -18.09 2.74
C PRO A 102 3.63 -16.82 3.59
N PHE A 103 3.32 -15.67 3.00
CA PHE A 103 3.15 -14.39 3.69
C PHE A 103 1.85 -14.35 4.49
N GLU A 104 0.79 -14.97 3.96
CA GLU A 104 -0.52 -14.94 4.59
C GLU A 104 -0.55 -15.71 5.91
N ALA A 105 -1.02 -15.03 6.97
CA ALA A 105 -1.21 -15.62 8.29
C ALA A 105 -2.65 -16.12 8.54
N GLY A 106 -3.60 -15.75 7.66
CA GLY A 106 -5.01 -16.12 7.80
C GLY A 106 -5.43 -17.22 6.83
N GLN A 107 -6.58 -17.84 7.12
CA GLN A 107 -7.15 -18.93 6.34
C GLN A 107 -7.34 -18.57 4.86
N ARG A 108 -7.13 -19.56 3.98
CA ARG A 108 -7.27 -19.44 2.54
C ARG A 108 -8.24 -20.48 2.00
N HIS A 109 -8.91 -20.13 0.92
CA HIS A 109 -9.79 -21.05 0.21
C HIS A 109 -8.97 -22.14 -0.47
N MET A 110 -9.15 -23.38 -0.02
CA MET A 110 -8.69 -24.56 -0.72
C MET A 110 -9.57 -24.80 -1.93
N ARG A 111 -8.93 -25.06 -3.07
CA ARG A 111 -9.60 -25.46 -4.31
C ARG A 111 -8.98 -26.74 -4.81
N THR A 112 -9.75 -27.50 -5.58
CA THR A 112 -9.24 -28.66 -6.31
C THR A 112 -9.11 -28.29 -7.78
N VAL A 113 -7.94 -28.54 -8.37
CA VAL A 113 -7.64 -28.25 -9.78
C VAL A 113 -7.41 -29.56 -10.49
N SER A 114 -8.34 -29.89 -11.39
CA SER A 114 -8.33 -31.12 -12.19
C SER A 114 -8.09 -30.88 -13.67
N ASP A 115 -8.07 -29.62 -14.11
CA ASP A 115 -8.10 -29.27 -15.53
C ASP A 115 -7.46 -27.88 -15.80
N PRO A 116 -7.10 -27.59 -17.06
CA PRO A 116 -6.46 -26.33 -17.44
C PRO A 116 -7.36 -25.10 -17.25
N THR A 117 -8.67 -25.25 -17.36
CA THR A 117 -9.62 -24.14 -17.24
C THR A 117 -9.73 -23.68 -15.79
N SER A 118 -9.85 -24.61 -14.84
CA SER A 118 -9.82 -24.31 -13.41
C SER A 118 -8.47 -23.72 -12.98
N TYR A 119 -7.35 -24.26 -13.49
CA TYR A 119 -6.02 -23.70 -13.24
C TYR A 119 -5.91 -22.25 -13.75
N LYS A 120 -6.27 -21.98 -15.01
CA LYS A 120 -6.23 -20.63 -15.61
C LYS A 120 -7.09 -19.63 -14.82
N LYS A 121 -8.27 -20.06 -14.34
CA LYS A 121 -9.12 -19.23 -13.46
C LYS A 121 -8.39 -18.84 -12.18
N ILE A 122 -7.75 -19.79 -11.49
CA ILE A 122 -6.98 -19.47 -10.27
C ILE A 122 -5.76 -18.62 -10.60
N PHE A 123 -5.04 -18.94 -11.67
CA PHE A 123 -3.85 -18.20 -12.10
C PHE A 123 -4.15 -16.72 -12.37
N SER A 124 -5.32 -16.40 -12.95
CA SER A 124 -5.75 -15.02 -13.17
C SER A 124 -5.94 -14.20 -11.88
N THR A 125 -6.06 -14.85 -10.72
CA THR A 125 -6.19 -14.18 -9.41
C THR A 125 -4.86 -13.82 -8.76
N LEU A 126 -3.73 -14.33 -9.27
CA LEU A 126 -2.40 -14.10 -8.69
C LEU A 126 -2.05 -12.60 -8.57
N PRO A 127 -2.30 -11.74 -9.57
CA PRO A 127 -2.01 -10.31 -9.43
C PRO A 127 -2.78 -9.64 -8.29
N ALA A 128 -4.04 -10.03 -8.06
CA ALA A 128 -4.85 -9.52 -6.96
C ALA A 128 -4.32 -9.99 -5.59
N ALA A 129 -3.84 -11.25 -5.51
CA ALA A 129 -3.20 -11.76 -4.31
C ALA A 129 -1.90 -11.00 -3.97
N VAL A 130 -1.04 -10.76 -4.98
CA VAL A 130 0.17 -9.92 -4.83
C VAL A 130 -0.21 -8.52 -4.34
N GLN A 131 -1.19 -7.89 -4.96
CA GLN A 131 -1.62 -6.55 -4.60
C GLN A 131 -2.20 -6.48 -3.17
N ALA A 132 -2.93 -7.52 -2.74
CA ALA A 132 -3.43 -7.62 -1.37
C ALA A 132 -2.30 -7.74 -0.34
N ALA A 133 -1.33 -8.63 -0.58
CA ALA A 133 -0.16 -8.78 0.28
C ALA A 133 0.68 -7.50 0.32
N TYR A 134 0.91 -6.86 -0.83
CA TYR A 134 1.66 -5.61 -0.92
C TYR A 134 1.02 -4.47 -0.11
N ARG A 135 -0.30 -4.33 -0.14
CA ARG A 135 -1.02 -3.36 0.72
C ARG A 135 -0.76 -3.59 2.20
N VAL A 136 -0.77 -4.85 2.66
CA VAL A 136 -0.54 -5.18 4.07
C VAL A 136 0.91 -4.84 4.46
N ARG A 137 1.88 -5.21 3.64
CA ARG A 137 3.32 -4.95 3.85
C ARG A 137 3.64 -3.46 3.94
N VAL A 138 3.08 -2.66 3.02
CA VAL A 138 3.24 -1.20 3.04
C VAL A 138 2.57 -0.61 4.29
N LYS A 139 1.35 -1.05 4.62
CA LYS A 139 0.62 -0.59 5.81
C LYS A 139 1.31 -0.95 7.12
N SER A 140 1.99 -2.10 7.20
CA SER A 140 2.74 -2.52 8.38
C SER A 140 4.06 -1.79 8.55
N GLY A 141 4.48 -0.98 7.57
CA GLY A 141 5.74 -0.24 7.63
C GLY A 141 6.95 -1.03 7.14
N GLU A 142 6.77 -2.06 6.31
CA GLU A 142 7.90 -2.89 5.87
C GLU A 142 8.92 -2.08 5.04
N PRO A 143 10.21 -2.02 5.44
CA PRO A 143 11.18 -1.13 4.81
C PRO A 143 11.43 -1.39 3.32
N LYS A 144 11.55 -2.67 2.93
CA LYS A 144 11.78 -3.05 1.53
C LYS A 144 10.61 -2.61 0.65
N ALA A 145 9.38 -2.93 1.06
CA ALA A 145 8.18 -2.61 0.28
C ALA A 145 7.98 -1.09 0.11
N ILE A 146 8.23 -0.30 1.15
CA ILE A 146 8.11 1.18 1.10
C ILE A 146 9.24 1.80 0.27
N ARG A 147 10.48 1.29 0.39
CA ARG A 147 11.60 1.77 -0.43
C ARG A 147 11.36 1.52 -1.91
N GLU A 148 10.98 0.30 -2.28
CA GLU A 148 10.63 -0.05 -3.67
C GLU A 148 9.47 0.84 -4.18
N LEU A 149 8.48 1.15 -3.34
CA LEU A 149 7.38 2.05 -3.70
C LEU A 149 7.85 3.46 -4.05
N TRP A 150 8.79 4.00 -3.28
CA TRP A 150 9.37 5.34 -3.50
C TRP A 150 10.28 5.36 -4.73
N GLU A 151 11.14 4.35 -4.88
CA GLU A 151 12.11 4.22 -5.97
C GLU A 151 11.48 4.01 -7.35
N ARG A 152 10.24 3.53 -7.41
CA ARG A 152 9.48 3.46 -8.68
C ARG A 152 9.17 4.82 -9.27
N LYS A 153 9.15 5.87 -8.44
CA LYS A 153 8.87 7.27 -8.82
C LYS A 153 7.58 7.48 -9.62
N ASP A 154 6.65 6.52 -9.63
CA ASP A 154 5.42 6.56 -10.44
C ASP A 154 4.16 6.88 -9.60
N LYS A 155 4.37 7.22 -8.33
CA LYS A 155 3.29 7.48 -7.36
C LYS A 155 3.11 8.97 -7.04
N THR A 156 1.98 9.25 -6.43
CA THR A 156 1.68 10.52 -5.77
C THR A 156 1.49 10.27 -4.29
N PHE A 157 2.39 10.81 -3.47
CA PHE A 157 2.29 10.69 -2.02
C PHE A 157 1.52 11.90 -1.49
N LEU A 158 0.49 11.65 -0.68
CA LEU A 158 -0.36 12.66 -0.05
C LEU A 158 -0.31 12.46 1.46
N ALA A 159 0.44 13.32 2.16
CA ALA A 159 0.32 13.42 3.61
C ALA A 159 -0.89 14.25 3.99
N ILE A 160 -1.59 13.80 5.04
CA ILE A 160 -2.71 14.50 5.65
C ILE A 160 -2.54 14.51 7.17
N ASP A 161 -3.13 15.52 7.79
CA ASP A 161 -3.25 15.60 9.24
C ASP A 161 -4.52 16.39 9.61
N PHE A 162 -5.10 16.09 10.76
CA PHE A 162 -6.31 16.73 11.26
C PHE A 162 -6.14 17.16 12.72
N GLU A 163 -6.65 18.34 13.04
CA GLU A 163 -6.84 18.75 14.42
C GLU A 163 -8.31 18.64 14.82
N TRP A 164 -8.58 17.98 15.94
CA TRP A 164 -9.93 17.69 16.43
C TRP A 164 -10.20 18.34 17.78
N SER A 165 -11.46 18.65 18.07
CA SER A 165 -11.83 19.13 19.39
C SER A 165 -11.74 18.01 20.43
N GLU A 166 -11.07 18.28 21.54
CA GLU A 166 -11.01 17.40 22.72
C GLU A 166 -12.36 17.22 23.40
N ARG A 167 -13.22 18.25 23.33
CA ARG A 167 -14.55 18.24 23.96
C ARG A 167 -15.60 17.59 23.07
N ASN A 168 -15.42 17.65 21.76
CA ASN A 168 -16.32 17.07 20.79
C ASN A 168 -15.53 16.42 19.66
N THR A 169 -15.33 15.11 19.77
CA THR A 169 -14.53 14.30 18.85
C THR A 169 -15.06 14.27 17.42
N SER A 170 -16.29 14.72 17.17
CA SER A 170 -16.86 14.86 15.81
C SER A 170 -16.63 16.24 15.19
N SER A 171 -15.96 17.15 15.89
CA SER A 171 -15.65 18.51 15.41
C SER A 171 -14.21 18.60 14.94
N CYS A 172 -14.03 18.55 13.63
CA CYS A 172 -12.76 18.86 12.97
C CYS A 172 -12.53 20.38 13.05
N LEU A 173 -11.38 20.79 13.58
CA LEU A 173 -10.98 22.18 13.74
C LEU A 173 -10.15 22.66 12.55
N GLU A 174 -9.20 21.83 12.12
CA GLU A 174 -8.25 22.14 11.05
C GLU A 174 -7.99 20.88 10.22
N TRP A 175 -7.64 21.07 8.95
CA TRP A 175 -7.14 20.02 8.08
C TRP A 175 -5.98 20.51 7.23
N GLY A 176 -4.91 19.74 7.20
CA GLY A 176 -3.71 20.03 6.44
C GLY A 176 -3.37 18.92 5.47
N TYR A 177 -2.69 19.29 4.38
CA TYR A 177 -2.15 18.32 3.45
C TYR A 177 -0.85 18.79 2.81
N ALA A 178 -0.03 17.81 2.44
CA ALA A 178 1.12 18.00 1.56
C ALA A 178 1.18 16.84 0.56
N ALA A 179 1.51 17.13 -0.70
CA ALA A 179 1.51 16.14 -1.76
C ALA A 179 2.69 16.32 -2.72
N VAL A 180 3.26 15.21 -3.15
CA VAL A 180 4.33 15.16 -4.16
C VAL A 180 3.95 14.18 -5.26
N ARG A 181 4.00 14.65 -6.52
CA ARG A 181 3.69 13.86 -7.72
C ARG A 181 4.99 13.36 -8.34
N CYS A 182 5.49 12.22 -7.91
CA CYS A 182 6.81 11.71 -8.29
C CYS A 182 6.94 11.49 -9.81
N GLY A 183 5.89 10.95 -10.46
CA GLY A 183 5.97 10.64 -11.89
C GLY A 183 6.18 11.87 -12.78
N HIS A 184 5.62 13.01 -12.39
CA HIS A 184 5.85 14.27 -13.08
C HIS A 184 7.28 14.78 -12.84
N LEU A 185 7.76 14.73 -11.59
CA LEU A 185 9.10 15.21 -11.23
C LEU A 185 10.21 14.41 -11.88
N ASP A 186 10.07 13.08 -11.95
CA ASP A 186 11.03 12.22 -12.64
C ASP A 186 11.06 12.53 -14.15
N ALA A 187 9.90 12.73 -14.79
CA ALA A 187 9.81 13.07 -16.20
C ALA A 187 10.47 14.42 -16.56
N VAL A 188 10.48 15.39 -15.65
CA VAL A 188 11.13 16.70 -15.86
C VAL A 188 12.56 16.77 -15.28
N GLY A 189 13.12 15.66 -14.80
CA GLY A 189 14.48 15.60 -14.24
C GLY A 189 14.65 16.34 -12.90
N ALA A 190 13.56 16.56 -12.16
CA ALA A 190 13.56 17.27 -10.86
C ALA A 190 13.64 16.30 -9.67
N TRP A 191 14.42 15.20 -9.81
CA TRP A 191 14.60 14.20 -8.77
C TRP A 191 15.95 14.37 -8.05
N PRO A 192 16.02 14.28 -6.71
CA PRO A 192 14.92 14.04 -5.78
C PRO A 192 14.04 15.29 -5.57
N PRO A 193 12.77 15.12 -5.13
CA PRO A 193 11.90 16.24 -4.86
C PRO A 193 12.47 17.16 -3.80
N SER A 194 12.45 18.47 -4.05
CA SER A 194 12.67 19.49 -3.02
C SER A 194 11.32 19.78 -2.33
N PRO A 195 11.20 19.56 -1.01
CA PRO A 195 9.93 19.77 -0.30
C PRO A 195 9.36 21.19 -0.50
N GLU A 196 10.22 22.20 -0.50
CA GLU A 196 9.79 23.60 -0.60
C GLU A 196 9.12 23.91 -1.94
N SER A 197 9.76 23.53 -3.06
CA SER A 197 9.33 23.91 -4.42
C SER A 197 8.46 22.85 -5.10
N ASN A 198 8.57 21.57 -4.72
CA ASN A 198 7.89 20.49 -5.41
C ASN A 198 6.67 19.95 -4.66
N TYR A 199 6.51 20.23 -3.37
CA TYR A 199 5.31 19.82 -2.65
C TYR A 199 4.17 20.82 -2.89
N ARG A 200 3.04 20.28 -3.33
CA ARG A 200 1.75 20.96 -3.24
C ARG A 200 1.27 20.85 -1.79
N LYS A 201 0.93 21.96 -1.16
CA LYS A 201 0.59 22.00 0.27
C LYS A 201 -0.57 22.96 0.51
N GLY A 202 -1.30 22.74 1.59
CA GLY A 202 -2.37 23.64 2.01
C GLY A 202 -2.88 23.35 3.40
N HIS A 203 -3.54 24.35 3.96
CA HIS A 203 -4.07 24.34 5.31
C HIS A 203 -5.45 24.99 5.33
N TYR A 204 -6.43 24.30 5.92
CA TYR A 204 -7.82 24.74 6.03
C TYR A 204 -8.24 24.82 7.49
N ILE A 205 -8.85 25.93 7.86
CA ILE A 205 -9.40 26.19 9.20
C ILE A 205 -10.93 26.20 9.12
N VAL A 206 -11.59 25.54 10.05
CA VAL A 206 -13.07 25.51 10.11
C VAL A 206 -13.60 26.76 10.81
N ALA A 207 -14.29 27.61 10.04
CA ALA A 207 -14.76 28.94 10.44
C ALA A 207 -15.66 28.96 11.69
N GLU A 208 -16.44 27.90 11.88
CA GLU A 208 -17.38 27.79 12.99
C GLU A 208 -16.67 27.65 14.33
N TYR A 209 -15.46 27.09 14.34
CA TYR A 209 -14.74 26.70 15.56
C TYR A 209 -13.52 27.55 15.86
N VAL A 210 -12.90 28.14 14.84
CA VAL A 210 -11.71 29.00 15.01
C VAL A 210 -11.96 30.10 16.04
N ASP A 211 -10.98 30.29 16.92
CA ASP A 211 -10.99 31.25 18.04
C ASP A 211 -12.11 31.05 19.09
N LYS A 212 -12.95 30.00 18.96
CA LYS A 212 -14.04 29.68 19.89
C LYS A 212 -13.82 28.36 20.63
N VAL A 213 -13.22 27.39 19.96
CA VAL A 213 -12.91 26.07 20.54
C VAL A 213 -11.42 26.02 20.81
N VAL A 214 -11.06 25.80 22.08
CA VAL A 214 -9.67 25.68 22.52
C VAL A 214 -9.49 24.33 23.19
N ASN A 215 -8.56 23.54 22.65
CA ASN A 215 -8.10 22.29 23.26
C ASN A 215 -7.19 22.60 24.45
N LYS A 216 -7.33 21.84 25.53
CA LYS A 216 -6.59 22.04 26.78
C LYS A 216 -5.32 21.21 26.84
N HIS A 217 -5.36 19.97 26.37
CA HIS A 217 -4.26 19.01 26.48
C HIS A 217 -3.35 18.98 25.23
N GLN A 218 -3.91 19.23 24.06
CA GLN A 218 -3.28 19.32 22.75
C GLN A 218 -3.73 20.63 22.09
N PRO A 219 -3.15 21.78 22.51
CA PRO A 219 -3.49 23.07 21.92
C PRO A 219 -3.22 23.08 20.41
N THR A 220 -4.11 23.70 19.65
CA THR A 220 -3.95 23.84 18.19
C THR A 220 -3.53 25.26 17.82
N TYR A 221 -2.91 25.43 16.65
CA TYR A 221 -2.32 26.70 16.22
C TYR A 221 -2.74 27.07 14.78
N PRO A 222 -4.03 27.38 14.55
CA PRO A 222 -4.59 27.54 13.19
C PRO A 222 -3.90 28.65 12.37
N TRP A 223 -3.44 29.71 13.04
CA TRP A 223 -2.83 30.88 12.41
C TRP A 223 -1.30 30.78 12.27
N GLN A 224 -0.69 29.66 12.64
CA GLN A 224 0.77 29.48 12.62
C GLN A 224 1.24 28.57 11.48
N TYR A 225 0.50 28.54 10.37
CA TYR A 225 0.89 27.81 9.17
C TYR A 225 2.12 28.45 8.52
N ALA A 226 3.23 27.71 8.47
CA ALA A 226 4.55 28.23 8.09
C ALA A 226 4.83 28.16 6.58
N PHE A 227 4.01 27.43 5.83
CA PHE A 227 4.31 27.04 4.45
C PHE A 227 3.38 27.65 3.39
N GLY A 228 2.55 28.62 3.78
CA GLY A 228 1.62 29.31 2.90
C GLY A 228 0.55 30.07 3.70
N GLU A 229 -0.59 30.30 3.06
CA GLU A 229 -1.74 30.97 3.69
C GLU A 229 -2.78 29.94 4.13
N SER A 230 -3.31 30.11 5.34
CA SER A 230 -4.45 29.33 5.83
C SER A 230 -5.74 29.77 5.15
N GLN A 231 -6.59 28.82 4.75
CA GLN A 231 -7.91 29.11 4.19
C GLN A 231 -9.01 28.83 5.21
N VAL A 232 -9.79 29.85 5.55
CA VAL A 232 -10.95 29.71 6.45
C VAL A 232 -12.16 29.26 5.63
N ILE A 233 -12.74 28.13 5.99
CA ILE A 233 -13.85 27.51 5.25
C ILE A 233 -15.02 27.16 6.16
N PRO A 234 -16.27 27.16 5.64
CA PRO A 234 -17.40 26.60 6.38
C PRO A 234 -17.23 25.10 6.60
N LYS A 235 -17.60 24.59 7.78
CA LYS A 235 -17.58 23.16 8.15
C LYS A 235 -18.23 22.28 7.08
N ALA A 236 -19.35 22.74 6.53
CA ALA A 236 -20.09 21.99 5.51
C ALA A 236 -19.30 21.75 4.21
N LYS A 237 -18.27 22.55 3.92
CA LYS A 237 -17.43 22.43 2.73
C LYS A 237 -16.22 21.53 2.92
N LEU A 238 -15.81 21.25 4.16
CA LEU A 238 -14.60 20.50 4.44
C LEU A 238 -14.59 19.10 3.78
N PRO A 239 -15.62 18.24 3.93
CA PRO A 239 -15.61 16.93 3.27
C PRO A 239 -15.54 17.01 1.74
N GLN A 240 -16.21 18.01 1.14
CA GLN A 240 -16.19 18.25 -0.31
C GLN A 240 -14.77 18.61 -0.79
N ILE A 241 -14.07 19.47 -0.04
CA ILE A 241 -12.71 19.91 -0.36
C ILE A 241 -11.73 18.73 -0.27
N ILE A 242 -11.79 17.96 0.83
CA ILE A 242 -10.91 16.80 1.01
C ILE A 242 -11.13 15.77 -0.10
N GLN A 243 -12.39 15.43 -0.39
CA GLN A 243 -12.73 14.50 -1.46
C GLN A 243 -12.22 14.99 -2.82
N ALA A 244 -12.38 16.28 -3.13
CA ALA A 244 -11.90 16.85 -4.40
C ALA A 244 -10.37 16.75 -4.53
N ILE A 245 -9.62 17.02 -3.46
CA ILE A 245 -8.15 16.91 -3.46
C ILE A 245 -7.73 15.46 -3.66
N ILE A 246 -8.27 14.52 -2.88
CA ILE A 246 -7.96 13.09 -2.99
C ILE A 246 -8.28 12.57 -4.40
N SER A 247 -9.48 12.88 -4.92
CA SER A 247 -9.90 12.46 -6.25
C SER A 247 -9.04 13.07 -7.37
N SER A 248 -8.48 14.27 -7.18
CA SER A 248 -7.57 14.89 -8.16
C SER A 248 -6.17 14.25 -8.22
N LEU A 249 -5.85 13.36 -7.28
CA LEU A 249 -4.54 12.69 -7.15
C LEU A 249 -4.63 11.17 -7.38
N ALA A 250 -5.82 10.61 -7.24
CA ALA A 250 -6.07 9.19 -7.41
C ALA A 250 -6.25 8.78 -8.88
N SER A 251 -5.75 7.60 -9.23
CA SER A 251 -6.10 6.88 -10.46
C SER A 251 -7.42 6.12 -10.29
N PRO A 252 -8.02 5.61 -11.39
CA PRO A 252 -9.11 4.64 -11.29
C PRO A 252 -8.74 3.43 -10.44
N SER A 253 -9.74 2.82 -9.79
CA SER A 253 -9.52 1.66 -8.93
C SER A 253 -9.38 0.36 -9.73
N SER A 254 -8.50 -0.53 -9.27
CA SER A 254 -8.22 -1.85 -9.85
C SER A 254 -7.90 -2.84 -8.75
N GLU A 255 -8.33 -4.10 -8.90
CA GLU A 255 -8.02 -5.19 -7.95
C GLU A 255 -6.59 -5.71 -8.10
N SER A 256 -6.01 -5.59 -9.30
CA SER A 256 -4.69 -6.15 -9.64
C SER A 256 -3.55 -5.12 -9.62
N GLN A 257 -3.88 -3.84 -9.44
CA GLN A 257 -2.91 -2.75 -9.47
C GLN A 257 -3.14 -1.76 -8.33
N SER A 258 -2.07 -1.31 -7.71
CA SER A 258 -2.10 -0.22 -6.74
C SER A 258 -2.51 1.09 -7.39
N ASN A 259 -3.25 1.91 -6.65
CA ASN A 259 -3.54 3.28 -7.06
C ASN A 259 -2.24 4.07 -7.28
N THR A 260 -2.29 5.14 -8.08
CA THR A 260 -1.21 6.12 -8.13
C THR A 260 -1.09 6.88 -6.81
N LEU A 261 -2.21 7.05 -6.09
CA LEU A 261 -2.25 7.68 -4.78
C LEU A 261 -1.71 6.75 -3.68
N VAL A 262 -0.79 7.29 -2.90
CA VAL A 262 -0.31 6.75 -1.63
C VAL A 262 -0.65 7.75 -0.53
N LEU A 263 -1.48 7.35 0.42
CA LEU A 263 -1.78 8.17 1.58
C LEU A 263 -0.66 8.03 2.62
N VAL A 264 -0.24 9.14 3.19
CA VAL A 264 0.80 9.21 4.22
C VAL A 264 0.19 9.87 5.45
N ALA A 265 0.46 9.33 6.63
CA ALA A 265 0.07 9.93 7.90
C ALA A 265 1.06 9.52 8.99
N HIS A 266 0.95 10.13 10.17
CA HIS A 266 1.77 9.81 11.33
C HIS A 266 0.88 9.34 12.48
N GLY A 267 0.70 8.03 12.63
CA GLY A 267 -0.34 7.47 13.50
C GLY A 267 -1.69 7.40 12.78
N ALA A 268 -1.69 6.81 11.59
CA ALA A 268 -2.78 6.92 10.60
C ALA A 268 -4.15 6.40 11.07
N HIS A 269 -4.20 5.59 12.14
CA HIS A 269 -5.44 4.95 12.60
C HIS A 269 -6.55 5.95 12.93
N GLY A 270 -6.21 7.05 13.61
CA GLY A 270 -7.17 8.11 13.94
C GLY A 270 -7.72 8.79 12.70
N ASP A 271 -6.84 9.25 11.82
CA ASP A 271 -7.21 10.00 10.61
C ASP A 271 -8.08 9.18 9.66
N LEU A 272 -7.77 7.90 9.48
CA LEU A 272 -8.54 7.01 8.61
C LEU A 272 -9.98 6.81 9.11
N ALA A 273 -10.17 6.60 10.41
CA ALA A 273 -11.50 6.49 11.00
C ALA A 273 -12.30 7.80 10.79
N ARG A 274 -11.63 8.94 10.90
CA ARG A 274 -12.25 10.25 10.70
C ARG A 274 -12.64 10.54 9.26
N LEU A 275 -11.83 10.12 8.29
CA LEU A 275 -12.18 10.19 6.88
C LEU A 275 -13.48 9.42 6.60
N GLU A 276 -13.60 8.22 7.18
CA GLU A 276 -14.81 7.40 7.05
C GLU A 276 -16.04 8.07 7.70
N GLU A 277 -15.90 8.61 8.91
CA GLU A 277 -16.95 9.37 9.60
C GLU A 277 -17.44 10.58 8.78
N MET A 278 -16.52 11.27 8.11
CA MET A 278 -16.82 12.39 7.20
C MET A 278 -17.36 11.94 5.83
N LYS A 279 -17.56 10.63 5.63
CA LYS A 279 -18.03 10.01 4.37
C LYS A 279 -17.09 10.27 3.19
N ILE A 280 -15.82 10.50 3.46
CA ILE A 280 -14.79 10.67 2.43
C ILE A 280 -14.37 9.28 1.96
N LYS A 281 -14.45 9.05 0.66
CA LYS A 281 -14.14 7.76 0.05
C LYS A 281 -12.71 7.75 -0.47
N LEU A 282 -11.89 6.89 0.15
CA LEU A 282 -10.58 6.53 -0.38
C LEU A 282 -10.72 5.44 -1.46
N PRO A 283 -9.90 5.47 -2.52
CA PRO A 283 -9.81 4.34 -3.45
C PRO A 283 -9.42 3.06 -2.68
N HIS A 284 -10.15 1.96 -2.88
CA HIS A 284 -9.92 0.71 -2.14
C HIS A 284 -8.52 0.10 -2.41
N ASN A 285 -7.91 0.46 -3.54
CA ASN A 285 -6.58 0.02 -3.95
C ASN A 285 -5.48 1.05 -3.65
N ALA A 286 -5.78 2.14 -2.93
CA ALA A 286 -4.77 3.07 -2.44
C ALA A 286 -3.88 2.41 -1.39
N LEU A 287 -2.60 2.78 -1.41
CA LEU A 287 -1.63 2.35 -0.40
C LEU A 287 -1.62 3.37 0.74
N ILE A 288 -1.33 2.90 1.96
CA ILE A 288 -1.27 3.76 3.15
C ILE A 288 0.07 3.50 3.82
N ILE A 289 0.86 4.56 3.97
CA ILE A 289 2.09 4.57 4.77
C ILE A 289 1.79 5.28 6.08
N ASP A 290 1.91 4.56 7.18
CA ASP A 290 2.02 5.16 8.51
C ASP A 290 3.49 5.37 8.84
N THR A 291 3.93 6.63 8.82
CA THR A 291 5.33 7.00 9.08
C THR A 291 5.79 6.57 10.47
N SER A 292 4.90 6.51 11.47
CA SER A 292 5.25 6.03 12.82
C SER A 292 5.55 4.52 12.82
N SER A 293 4.83 3.75 12.02
CA SER A 293 5.03 2.30 11.88
C SER A 293 6.27 1.98 11.05
N PHE A 294 6.47 2.70 9.94
CA PHE A 294 7.66 2.56 9.10
C PHE A 294 8.94 2.90 9.87
N GLU A 295 8.93 4.01 10.60
CA GLU A 295 10.03 4.43 11.46
C GLU A 295 10.37 3.39 12.54
N ARG A 296 9.35 2.86 13.22
CA ARG A 296 9.51 1.80 14.21
C ARG A 296 10.16 0.57 13.61
N GLU A 297 9.75 0.17 12.41
CA GLU A 297 10.30 -1.01 11.76
C GLU A 297 11.74 -0.80 11.31
N LEU A 298 12.09 0.39 10.80
CA LEU A 298 13.49 0.76 10.56
C LEU A 298 14.34 0.68 11.84
N PHE A 299 13.81 1.11 12.99
CA PHE A 299 14.50 1.00 14.27
C PHE A 299 14.65 -0.45 14.73
N ASN A 300 13.58 -1.25 14.67
CA ASN A 300 13.61 -2.66 15.05
C ASN A 300 14.62 -3.48 14.23
N GLN A 301 14.77 -3.16 12.94
CA GLN A 301 15.73 -3.80 12.04
C GLN A 301 17.15 -3.21 12.15
N GLY A 302 17.37 -2.23 13.03
CA GLY A 302 18.69 -1.63 13.29
C GLY A 302 19.10 -0.53 12.30
N TYR A 303 18.29 -0.19 11.30
CA TYR A 303 18.61 0.85 10.30
C TYR A 303 18.70 2.26 10.90
N ARG A 304 18.12 2.49 12.09
CA ARG A 304 18.20 3.79 12.80
C ARG A 304 19.31 3.85 13.84
N GLY A 305 20.01 2.74 14.09
CA GLY A 305 21.02 2.62 15.13
C GLY A 305 20.44 2.75 16.56
N PRO A 306 21.31 2.79 17.58
CA PRO A 306 20.90 3.05 18.96
C PRO A 306 20.27 4.44 19.09
N MET A 307 19.13 4.51 19.76
CA MET A 307 18.40 5.76 19.99
C MET A 307 18.07 5.92 21.46
N ILE A 308 18.05 7.16 21.94
CA ILE A 308 17.59 7.52 23.28
C ILE A 308 16.17 8.05 23.17
N ASP A 309 15.29 7.60 24.05
CA ASP A 309 13.95 8.17 24.21
C ASP A 309 14.08 9.54 24.89
N MET A 310 13.72 10.60 24.16
CA MET A 310 13.82 11.98 24.64
C MET A 310 12.94 12.26 25.88
N LYS A 311 11.88 11.48 26.11
CA LYS A 311 11.00 11.66 27.29
C LYS A 311 11.60 11.07 28.55
N THR A 312 12.34 9.96 28.44
CA THR A 312 12.84 9.21 29.59
C THR A 312 14.36 9.28 29.75
N ALA A 313 15.07 9.81 28.75
CA ALA A 313 16.54 9.79 28.63
C ALA A 313 17.15 8.38 28.69
N GLN A 314 16.35 7.34 28.47
CA GLN A 314 16.78 5.94 28.46
C GLN A 314 16.92 5.41 27.03
N PRO A 315 17.65 4.30 26.82
CA PRO A 315 17.65 3.61 25.53
C PRO A 315 16.22 3.32 25.07
N ARG A 316 15.91 3.68 23.84
CA ARG A 316 14.59 3.47 23.25
C ARG A 316 14.28 1.98 23.18
N ARG A 317 13.08 1.60 23.64
CA ARG A 317 12.62 0.21 23.65
C ARG A 317 12.22 -0.26 22.24
N GLN A 318 12.52 -1.51 21.90
CA GLN A 318 12.02 -2.14 20.68
C GLN A 318 10.48 -2.10 20.64
N GLY A 319 9.93 -1.94 19.43
CA GLY A 319 8.48 -1.83 19.23
C GLY A 319 7.84 -0.49 19.62
N SER A 320 8.58 0.44 20.23
CA SER A 320 8.07 1.79 20.52
C SER A 320 7.94 2.64 19.24
N THR A 321 7.04 3.61 19.24
CA THR A 321 6.91 4.64 18.18
C THR A 321 7.38 6.01 18.69
N LEU A 322 7.79 6.88 17.77
CA LEU A 322 8.04 8.30 18.07
C LEU A 322 6.82 9.13 17.70
N SER A 323 6.61 10.26 18.39
CA SER A 323 5.75 11.34 17.89
C SER A 323 6.44 12.03 16.70
N LEU A 324 5.68 12.79 15.90
CA LEU A 324 6.23 13.48 14.73
C LEU A 324 7.39 14.40 15.10
N GLY A 325 7.24 15.20 16.16
CA GLY A 325 8.31 16.07 16.67
C GLY A 325 9.57 15.29 17.10
N ASN A 326 9.41 14.17 17.81
CA ASN A 326 10.55 13.34 18.21
C ASN A 326 11.21 12.63 17.03
N LEU A 327 10.42 12.24 16.02
CA LEU A 327 10.94 11.72 14.76
C LEU A 327 11.81 12.76 14.06
N LEU A 328 11.30 13.98 13.88
CA LEU A 328 12.06 15.07 13.25
C LEU A 328 13.34 15.39 14.02
N ALA A 329 13.26 15.49 15.35
CA ALA A 329 14.44 15.68 16.19
C ALA A 329 15.47 14.56 16.02
N SER A 330 15.02 13.31 15.96
CA SER A 330 15.90 12.16 15.72
C SER A 330 16.55 12.13 14.33
N LEU A 331 15.98 12.85 13.37
CA LEU A 331 16.54 13.07 12.03
C LEU A 331 17.44 14.31 11.98
N LYS A 332 17.72 14.94 13.13
CA LYS A 332 18.51 16.18 13.26
C LYS A 332 17.92 17.34 12.46
N VAL A 333 16.60 17.40 12.38
CA VAL A 333 15.87 18.46 11.70
C VAL A 333 15.56 19.54 12.72
N ASP A 334 16.01 20.77 12.43
CA ASP A 334 15.58 21.95 13.19
C ASP A 334 14.16 22.32 12.76
N VAL A 335 13.19 22.10 13.65
CA VAL A 335 11.77 22.34 13.39
C VAL A 335 11.47 23.81 13.71
N GLN A 336 11.51 24.66 12.69
CA GLN A 336 11.25 26.11 12.80
C GLN A 336 9.77 26.48 12.58
N CYS A 337 8.85 25.52 12.75
CA CYS A 337 7.41 25.72 12.62
C CYS A 337 6.69 25.18 13.85
N THR A 338 5.51 25.72 14.10
CA THR A 338 4.67 25.28 15.21
C THR A 338 3.96 23.98 14.84
N LEU A 339 4.29 22.90 15.55
CA LEU A 339 3.54 21.62 15.50
C LEU A 339 2.17 21.79 16.19
N HIS A 340 1.21 20.91 15.88
CA HIS A 340 -0.22 21.09 16.17
C HIS A 340 -0.88 22.20 15.33
N ASN A 341 -0.31 22.41 14.14
CA ASN A 341 -0.97 23.07 13.03
C ASN A 341 -1.01 22.02 11.94
N SER A 342 -2.21 21.56 11.58
CA SER A 342 -2.37 20.40 10.69
C SER A 342 -1.66 20.57 9.33
N GLY A 343 -1.55 21.82 8.84
CA GLY A 343 -0.81 22.13 7.62
C GLY A 343 0.70 21.92 7.77
N ASN A 344 1.27 22.35 8.89
CA ASN A 344 2.67 22.12 9.22
C ASN A 344 2.94 20.62 9.45
N ASP A 345 2.06 19.94 10.19
CA ASP A 345 2.24 18.53 10.52
C ASP A 345 2.16 17.64 9.28
N ALA A 346 1.22 17.88 8.36
CA ALA A 346 1.18 17.17 7.08
C ALA A 346 2.44 17.41 6.23
N MET A 347 2.91 18.66 6.15
CA MET A 347 4.14 19.02 5.44
C MET A 347 5.36 18.30 6.03
N MET A 348 5.50 18.35 7.35
CA MET A 348 6.63 17.75 8.05
C MET A 348 6.56 16.22 8.08
N CYS A 349 5.36 15.63 8.08
CA CYS A 349 5.16 14.20 7.94
C CYS A 349 5.66 13.68 6.59
N LEU A 350 5.28 14.34 5.48
CA LEU A 350 5.74 13.96 4.14
C LEU A 350 7.26 14.17 4.00
N PHE A 351 7.78 15.26 4.55
CA PHE A 351 9.21 15.50 4.61
C PHE A 351 9.96 14.43 5.42
N ALA A 352 9.44 14.04 6.59
CA ALA A 352 10.05 13.00 7.42
C ALA A 352 10.08 11.65 6.68
N LEU A 353 9.01 11.29 5.96
CA LEU A 353 9.01 10.11 5.10
C LEU A 353 10.13 10.19 4.06
N GLN A 354 10.24 11.31 3.34
CA GLN A 354 11.30 11.49 2.34
C GLN A 354 12.69 11.39 2.97
N LYS A 355 12.92 12.02 4.14
CA LYS A 355 14.21 12.00 4.84
C LYS A 355 14.58 10.61 5.39
N LEU A 356 13.59 9.80 5.77
CA LEU A 356 13.80 8.39 6.15
C LEU A 356 14.22 7.52 4.95
N LEU A 357 13.73 7.84 3.76
CA LEU A 357 14.01 7.11 2.52
C LEU A 357 15.30 7.56 1.84
N ASP A 358 15.59 8.86 1.92
CA ASP A 358 16.72 9.51 1.26
C ASP A 358 17.35 10.56 2.21
N PRO A 359 18.12 10.10 3.22
CA PRO A 359 18.67 10.98 4.26
C PRO A 359 19.66 12.00 3.72
N GLU A 360 20.43 11.65 2.69
CA GLU A 360 21.53 12.48 2.18
C GLU A 360 21.05 13.57 1.22
N HIS A 361 20.08 13.28 0.34
CA HIS A 361 19.68 14.23 -0.72
C HIS A 361 18.41 15.03 -0.39
N THR A 362 17.70 14.68 0.68
CA THR A 362 16.50 15.42 1.09
C THR A 362 16.87 16.75 1.75
N LYS A 363 16.55 17.84 1.04
CA LYS A 363 16.71 19.22 1.50
C LYS A 363 15.68 19.58 2.56
N VAL A 364 16.13 20.19 3.66
CA VAL A 364 15.23 20.73 4.69
C VAL A 364 14.48 21.94 4.08
N PRO A 365 13.14 21.99 4.17
CA PRO A 365 12.39 23.12 3.62
C PRO A 365 12.70 24.41 4.40
N SER A 366 12.92 25.51 3.68
CA SER A 366 12.97 26.82 4.32
C SER A 366 11.57 27.18 4.81
N MET A 367 11.44 27.56 6.07
CA MET A 367 10.18 28.03 6.62
C MET A 367 10.13 29.53 6.38
N ARG A 368 9.00 30.08 5.92
CA ARG A 368 8.89 31.54 5.79
C ARG A 368 9.19 32.11 7.16
N GLY A 369 10.27 32.88 7.26
CA GLY A 369 10.58 33.67 8.45
C GLY A 369 9.31 34.42 8.82
N ARG A 370 8.85 34.18 10.05
CA ARG A 370 7.72 34.85 10.70
C ARG A 370 7.63 36.25 10.13
N GLN A 371 6.64 36.52 9.25
CA GLN A 371 6.37 37.90 8.89
C GLN A 371 6.07 38.56 10.23
N THR A 372 7.03 39.34 10.73
CA THR A 372 6.79 40.24 11.83
C THR A 372 5.51 40.97 11.44
N PRO A 373 4.45 40.92 12.26
CA PRO A 373 3.24 41.64 11.94
C PRO A 373 3.69 43.07 11.69
N ALA A 374 3.56 43.52 10.44
CA ALA A 374 3.83 44.89 10.11
C ALA A 374 2.91 45.68 11.05
N LEU A 375 3.53 46.39 12.00
CA LEU A 375 2.82 47.30 12.89
C LEU A 375 1.87 48.10 12.01
N PRO A 376 0.56 48.18 12.35
CA PRO A 376 -0.37 48.95 11.56
C PRO A 376 0.16 50.38 11.54
N HIS A 377 0.71 50.78 10.38
CA HIS A 377 1.12 52.15 10.18
C HIS A 377 -0.13 53.00 10.39
N GLY A 378 -0.01 53.91 11.35
CA GLY A 378 -1.08 54.77 11.80
C GLY A 378 -1.81 55.41 10.63
N TYR A 379 -3.13 55.46 10.79
CA TYR A 379 -4.06 56.29 10.03
C TYR A 379 -3.43 57.62 9.59
N ALA A 380 -3.06 57.71 8.31
CA ALA A 380 -3.00 58.98 7.61
C ALA A 380 -4.40 59.23 7.01
N PRO A 381 -5.02 60.39 7.24
CA PRO A 381 -6.34 60.70 6.69
C PRO A 381 -6.21 60.93 5.17
N SER A 382 -6.79 60.03 4.37
CA SER A 382 -6.95 60.24 2.93
C SER A 382 -8.19 61.12 2.67
N PRO A 383 -8.10 62.13 1.78
CA PRO A 383 -9.24 62.92 1.38
C PRO A 383 -10.19 62.13 0.46
N SER A 384 -11.44 62.58 0.49
CA SER A 384 -12.70 62.10 -0.09
C SER A 384 -12.67 61.38 -1.46
N PRO A 385 -13.62 60.45 -1.72
CA PRO A 385 -13.72 59.76 -2.99
C PRO A 385 -14.47 60.62 -4.02
N SER A 386 -13.86 60.79 -5.20
CA SER A 386 -14.57 61.21 -6.41
C SER A 386 -15.22 59.97 -7.05
N VAL A 387 -16.52 60.06 -7.28
CA VAL A 387 -17.34 59.05 -7.95
C VAL A 387 -16.93 58.97 -9.43
N MET A 388 -16.33 57.86 -9.86
CA MET A 388 -16.26 57.50 -11.28
C MET A 388 -16.86 56.13 -11.49
N VAL A 389 -17.95 56.12 -12.24
CA VAL A 389 -18.68 54.95 -12.73
C VAL A 389 -17.98 54.46 -13.99
N PRO A 390 -17.51 53.20 -14.08
CA PRO A 390 -17.08 52.65 -15.36
C PRO A 390 -18.27 52.06 -16.10
N THR A 391 -18.55 52.66 -17.26
CA THR A 391 -19.47 52.20 -18.29
C THR A 391 -19.03 50.83 -18.83
N PHE A 392 -19.93 49.85 -18.82
CA PHE A 392 -19.75 48.58 -19.52
C PHE A 392 -20.01 48.80 -21.02
N SER A 393 -18.96 48.72 -21.84
CA SER A 393 -19.10 48.58 -23.29
C SER A 393 -19.00 47.11 -23.68
N ILE A 394 -20.14 46.55 -24.06
CA ILE A 394 -20.27 45.27 -24.74
C ILE A 394 -19.80 45.47 -26.20
N GLN A 395 -18.70 44.85 -26.58
CA GLN A 395 -18.34 44.64 -27.98
C GLN A 395 -18.10 43.14 -28.22
N GLN A 396 -19.09 42.51 -28.85
CA GLN A 396 -18.90 41.31 -29.66
C GLN A 396 -18.33 41.74 -31.01
N PRO A 397 -17.44 40.93 -31.61
CA PRO A 397 -17.73 40.54 -32.99
C PRO A 397 -17.54 39.05 -33.30
N TRP A 398 -18.62 38.52 -33.84
CA TRP A 398 -18.77 37.50 -34.89
C TRP A 398 -17.53 37.00 -35.66
N MET A 399 -17.54 35.67 -35.79
CA MET A 399 -17.05 34.76 -36.85
C MET A 399 -16.21 35.32 -38.01
N ALA A 400 -15.06 34.67 -38.22
CA ALA A 400 -14.47 34.49 -39.55
C ALA A 400 -13.93 33.06 -39.70
N TYR A 401 -14.38 32.41 -40.78
CA TYR A 401 -13.94 31.10 -41.26
C TYR A 401 -12.46 31.12 -41.67
N GLY A 402 -11.73 30.05 -41.35
CA GLY A 402 -10.37 29.80 -41.83
C GLY A 402 -10.08 28.31 -41.91
N THR A 403 -9.83 27.85 -43.13
CA THR A 403 -9.57 26.48 -43.61
C THR A 403 -8.32 25.81 -43.00
N PRO A 404 -8.22 24.46 -43.07
CA PRO A 404 -7.19 23.70 -42.38
C PRO A 404 -5.85 23.76 -43.13
N VAL A 405 -4.78 24.04 -42.39
CA VAL A 405 -3.40 23.82 -42.84
C VAL A 405 -3.01 22.40 -42.46
N GLU A 406 -2.72 21.64 -43.50
CA GLU A 406 -2.16 20.29 -43.50
C GLU A 406 -0.75 20.31 -42.88
N VAL A 407 -0.58 19.67 -41.71
CA VAL A 407 0.73 19.49 -41.09
C VAL A 407 1.08 18.00 -41.10
N SER A 408 2.14 17.74 -41.84
CA SER A 408 2.87 16.49 -42.01
C SER A 408 3.09 15.72 -40.71
N GLN A 409 2.78 14.43 -40.74
CA GLN A 409 3.12 13.45 -39.73
C GLN A 409 4.65 13.27 -39.64
N SER A 410 5.29 13.87 -38.63
CA SER A 410 6.64 13.47 -38.24
C SER A 410 6.57 12.26 -37.32
N ARG A 411 7.01 11.12 -37.86
CA ARG A 411 7.15 9.82 -37.23
C ARG A 411 8.24 9.90 -36.14
N SER A 412 7.86 10.11 -34.89
CA SER A 412 8.79 10.00 -33.76
C SER A 412 8.88 8.55 -33.27
N GLU A 413 10.06 7.98 -33.49
CA GLU A 413 10.46 6.63 -33.14
C GLU A 413 10.38 6.38 -31.62
N TYR A 414 9.47 5.49 -31.19
CA TYR A 414 9.55 4.88 -29.88
C TYR A 414 10.69 3.87 -29.87
N ARG A 415 11.83 4.31 -29.32
CA ARG A 415 13.01 3.51 -29.00
C ARG A 415 12.63 2.50 -27.90
N ARG A 416 12.26 1.27 -28.29
CA ARG A 416 12.20 0.12 -27.38
C ARG A 416 13.63 -0.37 -27.14
N SER A 417 14.12 -0.17 -25.92
CA SER A 417 15.30 -0.88 -25.41
C SER A 417 14.88 -2.29 -25.03
N ALA A 418 14.99 -3.23 -25.99
CA ALA A 418 14.94 -4.65 -25.74
C ALA A 418 16.38 -5.18 -25.69
N SER A 419 16.80 -5.67 -24.53
CA SER A 419 18.01 -6.48 -24.40
C SER A 419 17.70 -7.89 -24.93
N SER A 420 18.25 -8.19 -26.10
CA SER A 420 18.52 -9.53 -26.62
C SER A 420 19.47 -10.32 -25.70
N GLY A 421 19.43 -11.65 -25.62
CA GLY A 421 18.60 -12.57 -26.39
C GLY A 421 18.94 -14.03 -26.15
N PHE A 422 18.29 -14.89 -26.93
CA PHE A 422 18.81 -16.18 -27.37
C PHE A 422 18.18 -16.49 -28.73
N HIS A 423 19.04 -16.72 -29.73
CA HIS A 423 18.70 -17.15 -31.07
C HIS A 423 18.29 -18.62 -31.07
N TYR A 424 17.24 -18.97 -31.82
CA TYR A 424 17.23 -20.17 -32.65
C TYR A 424 16.35 -19.93 -33.89
N SER A 425 16.96 -20.17 -35.05
CA SER A 425 16.36 -20.15 -36.38
C SER A 425 15.48 -21.36 -36.61
N GLY A 426 14.45 -21.26 -37.45
CA GLY A 426 13.66 -22.42 -37.86
C GLY A 426 12.45 -22.05 -38.70
N ASP A 427 12.70 -21.87 -39.99
CA ASP A 427 11.80 -21.55 -41.09
C ASP A 427 10.71 -22.63 -41.35
N SER A 428 9.55 -22.18 -41.83
CA SER A 428 8.73 -22.74 -42.93
C SER A 428 7.22 -22.74 -42.68
N GLY A 429 6.49 -22.14 -43.63
CA GLY A 429 5.11 -21.70 -43.47
C GLY A 429 3.99 -22.59 -44.04
N ARG A 430 2.78 -22.03 -44.00
CA ARG A 430 1.56 -22.25 -44.82
C ARG A 430 0.40 -21.53 -44.10
N SER A 431 -0.18 -20.47 -44.65
CA SER A 431 -1.20 -20.45 -45.72
C SER A 431 -2.61 -20.88 -45.25
N SER A 432 -3.51 -19.87 -45.18
CA SER A 432 -4.96 -19.94 -45.41
C SER A 432 -5.81 -20.64 -44.32
N THR A 433 -7.04 -20.28 -43.96
CA THR A 433 -8.12 -19.42 -44.49
C THR A 433 -9.11 -19.14 -43.33
N SER A 434 -9.77 -17.98 -43.32
CA SER A 434 -11.00 -17.75 -42.53
C SER A 434 -12.18 -18.56 -43.09
N PRO A 435 -13.25 -18.78 -42.29
CA PRO A 435 -14.47 -18.06 -42.65
C PRO A 435 -15.36 -17.59 -41.47
N ARG A 436 -15.91 -16.38 -41.70
CA ARG A 436 -17.26 -15.85 -41.44
C ARG A 436 -18.20 -16.51 -40.41
N ASN A 437 -18.71 -15.63 -39.54
CA ASN A 437 -19.99 -15.68 -38.83
C ASN A 437 -21.17 -16.17 -39.69
N PRO A 438 -22.20 -16.71 -39.03
CA PRO A 438 -23.49 -16.04 -39.12
C PRO A 438 -24.18 -15.80 -37.77
N THR A 439 -24.89 -14.68 -37.76
CA THR A 439 -25.93 -14.22 -36.84
C THR A 439 -27.07 -15.23 -36.68
N PHE A 440 -27.55 -15.42 -35.45
CA PHE A 440 -28.86 -16.00 -35.18
C PHE A 440 -29.65 -15.09 -34.23
N ARG A 441 -30.88 -14.77 -34.61
CA ARG A 441 -31.89 -13.97 -33.89
C ARG A 441 -32.89 -14.90 -33.20
N ASP A 442 -33.46 -14.38 -32.11
CA ASP A 442 -34.80 -14.59 -31.51
C ASP A 442 -35.47 -15.97 -31.59
N GLU A 443 -35.79 -16.57 -30.43
CA GLU A 443 -37.15 -16.45 -29.87
C GLU A 443 -37.27 -17.09 -28.46
N ASP A 444 -38.14 -16.45 -27.66
CA ASP A 444 -39.04 -16.99 -26.64
C ASP A 444 -38.51 -17.74 -25.40
N LEU A 445 -38.78 -17.16 -24.21
CA LEU A 445 -39.94 -17.54 -23.38
C LEU A 445 -39.88 -16.87 -21.99
N LYS A 446 -40.95 -16.13 -21.69
CA LYS A 446 -41.75 -16.14 -20.45
C LYS A 446 -41.04 -16.01 -19.09
N GLY A 447 -41.37 -14.88 -18.44
CA GLY A 447 -42.14 -14.92 -17.19
C GLY A 447 -41.38 -14.92 -15.87
N GLY A 448 -41.77 -14.04 -14.95
CA GLY A 448 -41.43 -14.19 -13.54
C GLY A 448 -41.12 -12.89 -12.81
N SER A 449 -42.10 -12.00 -12.71
CA SER A 449 -42.11 -10.95 -11.68
C SER A 449 -42.26 -11.61 -10.30
N LEU A 450 -41.21 -11.58 -9.48
CA LEU A 450 -41.33 -11.78 -8.04
C LEU A 450 -40.61 -10.65 -7.31
N ARG A 451 -41.43 -9.68 -6.89
CA ARG A 451 -41.16 -8.83 -5.74
C ARG A 451 -40.98 -9.73 -4.52
N VAL A 452 -39.80 -9.65 -3.89
CA VAL A 452 -39.64 -10.05 -2.50
C VAL A 452 -39.17 -8.84 -1.73
N SER A 453 -40.13 -8.23 -1.06
CA SER A 453 -39.97 -7.37 0.10
C SER A 453 -39.25 -8.14 1.21
N SER A 454 -38.14 -7.61 1.72
CA SER A 454 -37.58 -8.00 3.02
C SER A 454 -37.58 -6.79 3.96
N ALA A 455 -38.16 -7.08 5.12
CA ALA A 455 -38.51 -6.16 6.17
C ALA A 455 -37.28 -5.56 6.88
N SER A 456 -37.51 -4.33 7.34
CA SER A 456 -36.85 -3.66 8.45
C SER A 456 -36.63 -4.59 9.64
N ALA A 457 -35.38 -4.70 10.11
CA ALA A 457 -35.05 -5.14 11.45
C ALA A 457 -34.33 -4.01 12.19
N ARG A 458 -34.90 -3.71 13.35
CA ARG A 458 -34.58 -2.62 14.27
C ARG A 458 -33.22 -2.79 14.94
N SER A 459 -32.51 -1.67 15.04
CA SER A 459 -31.98 -1.08 16.28
C SER A 459 -31.92 -2.01 17.50
N ARG A 460 -30.71 -2.30 17.99
CA ARG A 460 -30.47 -2.49 19.42
C ARG A 460 -29.11 -1.95 19.84
N ASP A 461 -29.22 -1.02 20.78
CA ASP A 461 -28.20 -0.28 21.48
C ASP A 461 -27.17 -1.12 22.23
N SER A 462 -25.91 -0.71 22.07
CA SER A 462 -25.12 -0.03 23.11
C SER A 462 -25.27 -0.55 24.55
N ARG A 463 -24.28 -1.31 25.03
CA ARG A 463 -23.88 -1.26 26.44
C ARG A 463 -22.40 -0.95 26.57
N ARG A 464 -22.16 0.29 27.02
CA ARG A 464 -20.97 0.78 27.70
C ARG A 464 -20.62 -0.11 28.89
N LEU A 465 -19.33 -0.37 29.09
CA LEU A 465 -18.75 -0.41 30.44
C LEU A 465 -17.46 0.41 30.41
N SER A 466 -17.44 1.43 31.26
CA SER A 466 -16.33 2.34 31.53
C SER A 466 -15.94 2.19 33.00
N ASN A 467 -14.62 2.19 33.24
CA ASN A 467 -13.90 2.64 34.44
C ASN A 467 -14.14 1.91 35.77
N LEU A 468 -13.04 1.47 36.40
CA LEU A 468 -12.51 2.13 37.61
C LEU A 468 -11.20 1.46 38.09
N SER A 469 -10.23 2.33 38.35
CA SER A 469 -9.03 2.15 39.16
C SER A 469 -9.37 2.05 40.64
N ASP A 470 -8.68 1.20 41.41
CA ASP A 470 -7.78 1.58 42.52
C ASP A 470 -7.43 0.38 43.44
N GLY A 471 -6.22 0.40 43.99
CA GLY A 471 -6.01 0.01 45.39
C GLY A 471 -5.23 -1.27 45.73
N MET A 472 -3.96 -1.07 46.09
CA MET A 472 -3.22 -1.67 47.22
C MET A 472 -2.55 -3.07 47.14
N ALA A 473 -1.20 -2.96 47.16
CA ALA A 473 -0.24 -3.57 48.10
C ALA A 473 0.30 -5.00 47.85
N PRO A 474 1.56 -5.27 48.26
CA PRO A 474 2.40 -6.29 47.65
C PRO A 474 2.43 -7.58 48.46
N MET A 475 2.29 -8.71 47.76
CA MET A 475 2.39 -10.05 48.35
C MET A 475 3.79 -10.62 48.13
N LYS A 476 4.45 -10.97 49.24
CA LYS A 476 5.71 -11.71 49.31
C LYS A 476 5.44 -13.19 49.02
N ASP A 477 6.20 -13.77 48.10
CA ASP A 477 6.55 -15.20 48.04
C ASP A 477 8.02 -15.27 47.57
N ARG A 478 9.02 -15.76 48.31
CA ARG A 478 9.26 -17.10 48.86
C ARG A 478 9.14 -18.23 47.83
N SER A 479 10.24 -18.50 47.11
CA SER A 479 10.68 -19.88 46.83
C SER A 479 12.04 -19.95 46.12
N THR A 480 12.89 -20.83 46.68
CA THR A 480 13.75 -21.81 45.99
C THR A 480 15.01 -21.34 45.25
N SER A 481 16.11 -21.40 46.00
CA SER A 481 17.33 -22.18 45.73
C SER A 481 17.36 -23.08 44.48
N ARG A 482 18.34 -22.86 43.59
CA ARG A 482 19.19 -23.90 42.96
C ARG A 482 20.34 -23.25 42.19
N GLU A 483 21.56 -23.46 42.67
CA GLU A 483 22.64 -24.23 42.03
C GLU A 483 23.38 -23.53 40.88
N SER A 484 24.59 -23.11 41.21
CA SER A 484 25.65 -22.59 40.35
C SER A 484 26.34 -23.70 39.56
N LEU A 485 26.40 -23.57 38.23
CA LEU A 485 27.21 -24.41 37.36
C LEU A 485 28.65 -23.86 37.22
N PRO A 486 29.68 -24.72 37.15
CA PRO A 486 31.08 -24.33 37.22
C PRO A 486 31.69 -23.88 35.88
N ARG A 487 32.72 -23.04 36.03
CA ARG A 487 33.63 -22.51 34.99
C ARG A 487 34.34 -23.64 34.23
N LEU A 488 34.28 -23.60 32.90
CA LEU A 488 35.15 -24.37 32.01
C LEU A 488 36.52 -23.70 31.90
N GLY A 489 37.56 -24.51 32.14
CA GLY A 489 38.96 -24.12 32.21
C GLY A 489 39.66 -24.07 30.86
N ASN A 490 40.74 -23.29 30.85
CA ASN A 490 41.72 -23.15 29.78
C ASN A 490 42.42 -24.48 29.48
N MET A 491 42.42 -24.90 28.21
CA MET A 491 43.39 -25.87 27.68
C MET A 491 44.57 -25.12 27.02
N ARG A 492 45.75 -25.29 27.60
CA ARG A 492 47.04 -25.21 26.91
C ARG A 492 47.28 -26.55 26.22
N ILE A 493 47.65 -26.53 24.94
CA ILE A 493 48.35 -27.64 24.30
C ILE A 493 49.64 -27.06 23.71
N SER A 494 50.74 -27.67 24.11
CA SER A 494 52.11 -27.45 23.65
C SER A 494 52.51 -28.59 22.71
N GLY A 495 53.14 -28.23 21.59
CA GLY A 495 54.23 -28.95 20.90
C GLY A 495 53.92 -30.27 20.19
N GLU A 496 53.99 -30.27 18.86
CA GLU A 496 55.16 -30.74 18.08
C GLU A 496 55.26 -29.97 16.77
#